data_AF-A0A6H9GDN5-F1
#
_entry.id   AF-A0A6H9GDN5-F1
#
_cell.length_a   1.000
_cell.length_b   1.000
_cell.length_c   1.000
_cell.angle_alpha   90.00
_cell.angle_beta   90.00
_cell.angle_gamma   90.00
#
_symmetry.space_group_name_H-M   'P 1'
#
loop_
_entity.id
_entity.type
_entity.pdbx_description
1 polymer ?
#
loop_
_entity_poly.entity_id
_entity_poly.type
_entity_poly.pdbx_seq_one_letter_code
_entity_poly.pdbx_strand_id
1 'polypeptide(L)'
;MIKLRLKRFGKKREASYRIVAAVSTSRRDGRPLEELGFYNPRTDEVRLDEEGIIRRLQQGAQPTDTVRGILTKQKIFEKINA
;
A
#
# COMPACT_ATOMS: atom_id res chain seq x y z
N MET A 1 -14.33 5.61 -4.10
CA MET A 1 -13.61 4.36 -4.45
C MET A 1 -12.49 4.12 -3.44
N ILE A 2 -12.23 2.86 -3.07
CA ILE A 2 -11.11 2.49 -2.20
C ILE A 2 -9.83 2.45 -3.04
N LYS A 3 -8.77 3.09 -2.54
CA LYS A 3 -7.43 3.08 -3.16
C LYS A 3 -6.41 2.50 -2.19
N LEU A 4 -5.48 1.71 -2.72
CA LEU A 4 -4.25 1.35 -2.04
C LEU A 4 -3.20 2.41 -2.36
N ARG A 5 -2.78 3.17 -1.35
CA ARG A 5 -1.89 4.32 -1.52
C ARG A 5 -0.87 4.42 -0.41
N LEU A 6 0.17 5.21 -0.65
CA LEU A 6 1.21 5.50 0.32
C LEU A 6 0.81 6.67 1.22
N LYS A 7 0.84 6.44 2.53
CA LYS A 7 0.79 7.49 3.57
C LYS A 7 2.20 7.80 4.01
N ARG A 8 2.60 9.08 3.96
CA ARG A 8 3.98 9.47 4.30
C ARG A 8 4.14 9.55 5.81
N PHE A 9 5.21 8.95 6.30
CA PHE A 9 5.72 9.01 7.66
C PHE A 9 7.22 9.32 7.65
N GLY A 10 7.81 9.41 8.84
CA GLY A 10 9.24 9.66 9.02
C GLY A 10 9.60 11.13 9.19
N LYS A 11 10.90 11.39 9.22
CA LYS A 11 11.47 12.71 9.52
C LYS A 11 11.75 13.49 8.23
N LYS A 12 12.09 14.77 8.38
CA LYS A 12 12.64 15.56 7.26
C LYS A 12 13.86 14.85 6.70
N ARG A 13 13.94 14.69 5.37
CA ARG A 13 14.97 13.92 4.64
C ARG A 13 15.00 12.41 4.90
N GLU A 14 14.16 11.87 5.78
CA GLU A 14 14.06 10.44 6.08
C GLU A 14 12.61 9.99 5.89
N ALA A 15 12.19 9.89 4.63
CA ALA A 15 10.82 9.53 4.31
C ALA A 15 10.63 8.01 4.41
N SER A 16 9.64 7.62 5.20
CA SER A 16 9.11 6.26 5.23
C SER A 16 7.64 6.31 4.82
N TYR A 17 7.08 5.20 4.34
CA TYR A 17 5.71 5.17 3.87
C TYR A 17 4.99 3.97 4.47
N ARG A 18 3.71 4.16 4.78
CA ARG A 18 2.79 3.05 5.07
C ARG A 18 1.91 2.82 3.86
N ILE A 19 1.68 1.56 3.52
CA ILE A 19 0.71 1.17 2.51
C ILE A 19 -0.63 1.05 3.22
N VAL A 20 -1.61 1.84 2.78
CA VAL A 20 -2.91 1.92 3.44
C VAL A 20 -4.05 1.77 2.45
N ALA A 21 -5.12 1.13 2.89
CA ALA A 21 -6.41 1.19 2.22
C ALA A 21 -7.17 2.43 2.71
N ALA A 22 -7.51 3.32 1.77
CA ALA A 22 -8.24 4.54 2.11
C ALA A 22 -9.21 4.93 0.99
N VAL A 23 -10.23 5.71 1.36
CA VAL A 23 -11.16 6.29 0.37
C VAL A 23 -10.42 7.36 -0.45
N SER A 24 -10.66 7.42 -1.76
CA SER A 24 -9.98 8.32 -2.68
C SER A 24 -10.03 9.80 -2.30
N THR A 25 -11.11 10.26 -1.67
CA THR A 25 -11.32 11.65 -1.24
C THR A 25 -10.65 11.99 0.09
N SER A 26 -10.17 11.00 0.83
CA SER A 26 -9.56 11.23 2.14
C SER A 26 -8.18 11.90 2.01
N ARG A 27 -7.84 12.80 2.94
CA ARG A 27 -6.51 13.44 3.03
C ARG A 27 -5.41 12.39 3.06
N ARG A 28 -4.23 12.66 2.46
CA ARG A 28 -3.09 11.73 2.40
C ARG A 28 -2.76 11.13 3.77
N ASP A 29 -2.66 11.98 4.79
CA ASP A 29 -2.24 11.59 6.14
C ASP A 29 -3.44 11.35 7.08
N GLY A 30 -4.66 11.26 6.54
CA GLY A 30 -5.88 11.00 7.29
C GLY A 30 -5.94 9.61 7.93
N ARG A 31 -7.08 9.31 8.56
CA ARG A 31 -7.38 7.99 9.13
C ARG A 31 -7.60 6.98 7.99
N PRO A 32 -6.77 5.94 7.87
CA PRO A 32 -7.00 4.87 6.90
C PRO A 32 -8.13 3.95 7.37
N LEU A 33 -8.69 3.17 6.44
CA LEU A 33 -9.59 2.06 6.78
C LEU A 33 -8.78 0.91 7.39
N GLU A 34 -7.60 0.65 6.82
CA GLU A 34 -6.71 -0.45 7.20
C GLU A 34 -5.27 -0.11 6.83
N GLU A 35 -4.33 -0.53 7.66
CA GLU A 35 -2.89 -0.46 7.38
C GLU A 35 -2.43 -1.83 6.91
N LEU A 36 -1.88 -1.88 5.69
CA LEU A 36 -1.61 -3.13 4.97
C LEU A 36 -0.11 -3.38 4.78
N GLY A 37 0.73 -2.46 5.27
CA GLY A 37 2.16 -2.64 5.18
C GLY A 37 2.98 -1.37 5.36
N PHE A 38 4.28 -1.53 5.15
CA PHE A 38 5.31 -0.55 5.28
C PHE A 38 6.26 -0.60 4.08
N TYR A 39 6.73 0.56 3.66
CA TYR A 39 7.70 0.73 2.60
C TYR A 39 8.71 1.82 2.97
N ASN A 40 10.00 1.48 2.94
CA ASN A 40 11.08 2.43 3.08
C ASN A 40 11.94 2.48 1.80
N PRO A 41 11.90 3.58 1.02
CA PRO A 41 12.68 3.67 -0.21
C PRO A 41 14.18 3.77 0.02
N ARG A 42 14.65 4.12 1.23
CA ARG A 42 16.09 4.25 1.51
C ARG A 42 16.74 2.89 1.74
N THR A 43 16.07 2.01 2.46
CA THR A 43 16.55 0.68 2.80
C THR A 43 16.00 -0.40 1.88
N ASP A 44 15.14 -0.02 0.93
CA ASP A 44 14.30 -0.91 0.11
C ASP A 44 13.52 -1.96 0.93
N GLU A 45 13.26 -1.65 2.20
CA GLU A 45 12.54 -2.54 3.10
C GLU A 45 11.04 -2.45 2.83
N VAL A 46 10.45 -3.59 2.51
CA VAL A 46 9.02 -3.74 2.25
C VAL A 46 8.48 -4.80 3.20
N ARG A 47 7.45 -4.44 3.96
CA ARG A 47 6.67 -5.39 4.78
C ARG A 47 5.23 -5.29 4.36
N LEU A 48 4.64 -6.38 3.88
CA LEU A 48 3.27 -6.41 3.40
C LEU A 48 2.46 -7.42 4.21
N ASP A 49 1.23 -7.04 4.55
CA ASP A 49 0.19 -7.98 4.95
C ASP A 49 -0.48 -8.49 3.67
N GLU A 50 -0.04 -9.66 3.21
CA GLU A 50 -0.47 -10.24 1.93
C GLU A 50 -1.97 -10.56 1.93
N GLU A 51 -2.48 -11.13 3.02
CA GLU A 51 -3.89 -11.55 3.14
C GLU A 51 -4.82 -10.35 3.08
N GLY A 52 -4.49 -9.29 3.84
CA GLY A 52 -5.25 -8.04 3.84
C GLY A 52 -5.25 -7.37 2.45
N ILE A 53 -4.11 -7.37 1.77
CA ILE A 53 -3.98 -6.78 0.42
C ILE A 53 -4.81 -7.56 -0.60
N ILE A 54 -4.70 -8.89 -0.62
CA ILE A 54 -5.46 -9.76 -1.53
C ILE A 54 -6.96 -9.53 -1.35
N ARG A 55 -7.44 -9.53 -0.10
CA ARG A 55 -8.84 -9.27 0.22
C ARG A 55 -9.32 -7.93 -0.35
N ARG A 56 -8.53 -6.86 -0.20
CA ARG A 56 -8.90 -5.53 -0.70
C ARG A 56 -8.87 -5.45 -2.22
N LEU A 57 -7.92 -6.11 -2.87
CA LEU A 57 -7.84 -6.19 -4.33
C LEU A 57 -9.05 -6.95 -4.91
N GLN A 58 -9.45 -8.06 -4.30
CA GLN A 58 -10.67 -8.80 -4.66
C GLN A 58 -11.95 -7.96 -4.48
N GLN A 59 -11.99 -7.09 -3.48
CA GLN A 59 -13.08 -6.12 -3.28
C GLN A 59 -13.06 -4.94 -4.28
N GLY A 60 -12.13 -4.91 -5.23
CA GLY A 60 -12.02 -3.88 -6.26
C GLY A 60 -11.23 -2.64 -5.83
N ALA A 61 -10.40 -2.72 -4.79
CA ALA A 61 -9.50 -1.63 -4.44
C ALA A 61 -8.48 -1.40 -5.56
N GLN A 62 -8.29 -0.14 -5.97
CA GLN A 62 -7.33 0.18 -7.02
C GLN A 62 -6.00 0.65 -6.41
N PRO A 63 -4.87 0.01 -6.74
CA PRO A 63 -3.55 0.49 -6.34
C PRO A 63 -3.13 1.73 -7.13
N THR A 64 -2.36 2.59 -6.49
CA THR A 64 -1.60 3.68 -7.15
C THR A 64 -0.37 3.11 -7.87
N ASP A 65 0.19 3.83 -8.84
CA ASP A 65 1.25 3.29 -9.72
C ASP A 65 2.48 2.79 -8.96
N THR A 66 2.93 3.54 -7.95
CA THR A 66 4.05 3.11 -7.09
C THR A 66 3.71 1.87 -6.26
N VAL A 67 2.50 1.80 -5.71
CA VAL A 67 2.03 0.63 -4.96
C VAL A 67 1.92 -0.57 -5.88
N ARG A 68 1.41 -0.40 -7.10
CA ARG A 68 1.37 -1.46 -8.12
C ARG A 68 2.78 -2.00 -8.38
N GLY A 69 3.78 -1.13 -8.55
CA GLY A 69 5.17 -1.54 -8.70
C GLY A 69 5.69 -2.38 -7.53
N ILE A 70 5.38 -1.98 -6.28
CA ILE A 70 5.75 -2.74 -5.08
C ILE A 70 5.07 -4.12 -5.06
N LEU A 71 3.77 -4.17 -5.36
CA LEU A 71 3.00 -5.41 -5.39
C LEU A 71 3.47 -6.38 -6.49
N THR A 72 3.87 -5.84 -7.65
CA THR A 72 4.46 -6.64 -8.74
C THR A 72 5.82 -7.21 -8.34
N LYS A 73 6.68 -6.42 -7.69
CA LYS A 73 7.97 -6.91 -7.17
C LYS A 73 7.79 -8.06 -6.17
N GLN A 74 6.74 -8.00 -5.35
CA GLN A 74 6.41 -9.01 -4.35
C GLN A 74 5.52 -10.15 -4.88
N LYS A 75 5.26 -10.19 -6.20
CA LYS A 75 4.46 -11.24 -6.88
C LYS A 75 3.06 -11.46 -6.30
N ILE A 76 2.45 -10.44 -5.69
CA ILE A 76 1.11 -10.58 -5.08
C ILE A 76 0.03 -10.83 -6.13
N PHE A 77 0.16 -10.25 -7.33
CA PHE A 77 -0.80 -10.49 -8.41
C PHE A 77 -0.80 -11.94 -8.92
N GLU A 78 0.32 -12.64 -8.81
CA GLU A 78 0.39 -14.07 -9.17
C GLU A 78 -0.45 -14.89 -8.18
N LYS A 79 -0.39 -14.56 -6.88
CA LYS A 79 -1.15 -15.23 -5.81
C LYS A 79 -2.68 -15.02 -5.89
N ILE A 80 -3.13 -13.99 -6.61
CA ILE A 80 -4.58 -13.70 -6.78
C ILE A 80 -5.18 -14.53 -7.91
N ASN A 81 -4.39 -14.85 -8.93
CA ASN A 81 -4.82 -15.56 -10.12
C ASN A 81 -4.57 -17.08 -10.04
N ALA A 82 -3.90 -17.55 -8.99
CA ALA A 82 -3.73 -18.95 -8.65
C ALA A 82 -4.94 -19.44 -7.85
#